data_AF-A0A923TGG1-F1
#
_entry.id   AF-A0A923TGG1-F1
#
_cell.length_a   1.000
_cell.length_b   1.000
_cell.length_c   1.000
_cell.angle_alpha   90.00
_cell.angle_beta   90.00
_cell.angle_gamma   90.00
#
_symmetry.space_group_name_H-M   'P 1'
#
loop_
_entity.id
_entity.type
_entity.pdbx_description
1 polymer ?
#
loop_
_entity_poly.entity_id
_entity_poly.type
_entity_poly.pdbx_seq_one_letter_code
_entity_poly.pdbx_strand_id
1 'polypeptide(L)'
;ITLNKNTVPYETRSPFQASGIRLGTPAVTTRGLLETDMDEIAACIHLVLPAIGTPDEAAALEAAKLRVAALMSRFPLPYVL
;
A
#
# COMPACT_ATOMS: atom_id res chain seq x y z
N ILE A 1 -1.58 -0.83 4.38
CA ILE A 1 -0.77 0.06 3.52
C ILE A 1 -1.53 1.36 3.39
N THR A 2 -0.90 2.50 3.67
CA THR A 2 -1.55 3.81 3.68
C THR A 2 -0.96 4.67 2.57
N LEU A 3 -1.81 5.14 1.67
CA LEU A 3 -1.43 5.91 0.48
C LEU A 3 -2.35 7.12 0.30
N ASN A 4 -1.99 8.01 -0.62
CA ASN A 4 -2.80 9.19 -0.97
C ASN A 4 -3.18 9.17 -2.46
N LYS A 5 -4.43 9.51 -2.76
CA LYS A 5 -4.89 9.73 -4.14
C LYS A 5 -4.24 10.99 -4.71
N ASN A 6 -3.73 10.94 -5.92
CA ASN A 6 -3.01 12.04 -6.55
C ASN A 6 -3.36 12.13 -8.04
N THR A 7 -3.55 13.35 -8.55
CA THR A 7 -3.77 13.56 -9.99
C THR A 7 -2.54 13.13 -10.79
N VAL A 8 -2.77 12.71 -12.02
CA VAL A 8 -1.71 12.39 -12.99
C VAL A 8 -1.71 13.44 -14.11
N PRO A 9 -0.61 13.58 -14.88
CA PRO A 9 -0.59 14.51 -16.01
C PRO A 9 -1.75 14.27 -16.98
N TYR A 10 -2.33 15.36 -17.50
CA TYR A 10 -3.44 15.37 -18.47
C TYR A 10 -4.77 14.75 -17.97
N GLU A 11 -4.96 14.67 -16.65
CA GLU A 11 -6.22 14.25 -16.03
C GLU A 11 -7.39 15.14 -16.49
N THR A 12 -8.44 14.52 -17.04
CA THR A 12 -9.70 15.20 -17.42
C THR A 12 -10.79 15.09 -16.36
N ARG A 13 -10.56 14.26 -15.34
CA ARG A 13 -11.47 14.06 -14.20
C ARG A 13 -11.42 15.22 -13.22
N SER A 14 -12.45 15.30 -12.39
CA SER A 14 -12.52 16.27 -11.29
C SER A 14 -11.31 16.14 -10.36
N PRO A 15 -10.77 17.25 -9.81
CA PRO A 15 -9.69 17.21 -8.80
C PRO A 15 -10.02 16.36 -7.56
N PHE A 16 -11.30 16.14 -7.28
CA PHE A 16 -11.75 15.29 -6.17
C PHE A 16 -11.72 13.79 -6.49
N GLN A 17 -11.60 13.42 -7.77
CA GLN A 17 -11.61 12.06 -8.31
C GLN A 17 -10.32 11.78 -9.10
N ALA A 18 -9.21 11.66 -8.38
CA ALA A 18 -7.90 11.43 -8.97
C ALA A 18 -7.70 10.01 -9.53
N SER A 19 -6.94 9.88 -10.62
CA SER A 19 -6.54 8.59 -11.23
C SER A 19 -5.41 7.87 -10.53
N GLY A 20 -4.52 8.61 -9.86
CA GLY A 20 -3.24 8.10 -9.42
C GLY A 20 -3.17 7.88 -7.91
N ILE A 21 -2.11 7.19 -7.52
CA ILE A 21 -1.69 7.01 -6.13
C ILE A 21 -0.25 7.53 -5.98
N ARG A 22 0.01 8.24 -4.90
CA ARG A 22 1.37 8.65 -4.53
C ARG A 22 1.91 7.70 -3.47
N LEU A 23 3.11 7.17 -3.72
CA LEU A 23 3.84 6.30 -2.81
C LEU A 23 5.14 6.98 -2.38
N GLY A 24 5.60 6.66 -1.18
CA GLY A 24 6.87 7.14 -0.65
C GLY A 24 7.45 6.14 0.33
N THR A 25 8.77 5.99 0.29
CA THR A 25 9.54 5.10 1.15
C THR A 25 9.99 5.67 2.51
N PRO A 26 10.03 6.99 2.80
CA PRO A 26 10.63 7.51 4.04
C PRO A 26 10.11 6.88 5.34
N ALA A 27 8.81 6.64 5.45
CA ALA A 27 8.21 6.08 6.66
C ALA A 27 8.63 4.64 6.94
N VAL A 28 8.84 3.84 5.88
CA VAL A 28 9.23 2.43 5.99
C VAL A 28 10.74 2.27 6.07
N THR A 29 11.52 3.07 5.34
CA THR A 29 12.99 3.03 5.42
C THR A 29 13.50 3.53 6.77
N THR A 30 12.86 4.53 7.38
CA THR A 30 13.16 4.96 8.76
C THR A 30 12.89 3.85 9.79
N ARG A 31 12.00 2.90 9.46
CA ARG A 31 11.71 1.71 10.29
C ARG A 31 12.63 0.52 9.99
N GLY A 32 13.59 0.67 9.07
CA GLY A 32 14.59 -0.35 8.75
C GLY A 32 14.21 -1.30 7.62
N LEU A 33 13.15 -1.04 6.86
CA LEU A 33 12.82 -1.85 5.69
C LEU A 33 13.84 -1.61 4.57
N LEU A 34 14.21 -2.69 3.89
CA LEU A 34 15.16 -2.70 2.76
C LEU A 34 14.44 -2.95 1.44
N GLU A 35 15.20 -2.94 0.34
CA GLU A 35 14.70 -3.13 -1.03
C GLU A 35 13.89 -4.42 -1.17
N THR A 36 14.37 -5.52 -0.59
CA THR A 36 13.67 -6.81 -0.62
C THR A 36 12.32 -6.80 0.12
N ASP A 37 12.17 -5.95 1.14
CA ASP A 37 10.87 -5.78 1.82
C ASP A 37 9.89 -4.94 0.98
N MET A 38 10.38 -4.11 0.05
CA MET A 38 9.53 -3.33 -0.85
C MET A 38 8.83 -4.19 -1.88
N ASP A 39 9.43 -5.30 -2.31
CA ASP A 39 8.80 -6.27 -3.21
C ASP A 39 7.54 -6.86 -2.58
N GLU A 40 7.57 -7.16 -1.27
CA GLU A 40 6.41 -7.66 -0.53
C GLU A 40 5.31 -6.60 -0.42
N ILE A 41 5.67 -5.33 -0.19
CA ILE A 41 4.72 -4.21 -0.20
C ILE A 41 4.09 -4.05 -1.59
N ALA A 42 4.89 -4.13 -2.66
CA ALA A 42 4.41 -4.05 -4.04
C ALA A 42 3.48 -5.22 -4.37
N ALA A 43 3.81 -6.43 -3.95
CA ALA A 43 2.96 -7.61 -4.12
C ALA A 43 1.63 -7.47 -3.40
N CYS A 44 1.61 -6.90 -2.18
CA CYS A 44 0.37 -6.62 -1.46
C CYS A 44 -0.51 -5.58 -2.19
N ILE A 45 0.09 -4.54 -2.77
CA ILE A 45 -0.63 -3.55 -3.58
C ILE A 45 -1.21 -4.22 -4.84
N HIS A 46 -0.39 -5.01 -5.54
CA HIS A 46 -0.79 -5.73 -6.75
C HIS A 46 -1.87 -6.79 -6.47
N LEU A 47 -1.93 -7.36 -5.27
CA LEU A 47 -2.98 -8.30 -4.88
C LEU A 47 -4.35 -7.61 -4.80
N VAL A 48 -4.40 -6.38 -4.27
CA VAL A 48 -5.66 -5.66 -4.03
C VAL A 48 -6.18 -4.99 -5.29
N LEU A 49 -5.32 -4.32 -6.07
CA LEU A 49 -5.74 -3.53 -7.24
C LEU A 49 -6.67 -4.25 -8.25
N PRO A 50 -6.36 -5.47 -8.74
CA PRO A 50 -7.20 -6.18 -9.70
C PRO A 50 -8.47 -6.76 -9.06
N ALA A 51 -8.51 -6.90 -7.73
CA ALA A 51 -9.65 -7.47 -7.02
C ALA A 51 -10.76 -6.44 -6.74
N ILE A 52 -10.49 -5.14 -6.89
CA ILE A 52 -11.45 -4.06 -6.64
C ILE A 52 -12.71 -4.26 -7.50
N GLY A 53 -13.88 -4.32 -6.88
CA GLY A 53 -15.17 -4.50 -7.55
C GLY A 53 -15.45 -5.94 -8.01
N THR A 54 -14.58 -6.89 -7.67
CA THR A 54 -14.77 -8.32 -7.96
C THR A 54 -15.27 -9.07 -6.72
N PRO A 55 -15.84 -10.28 -6.86
CA PRO A 55 -16.19 -11.12 -5.71
C PRO A 55 -15.02 -11.45 -4.78
N ASP A 56 -13.78 -11.39 -5.31
CA ASP A 56 -12.56 -11.73 -4.58
C ASP A 56 -12.01 -10.56 -3.76
N GLU A 57 -12.61 -9.36 -3.81
CA GLU A 57 -12.12 -8.16 -3.14
C GLU A 57 -11.88 -8.38 -1.64
N ALA A 58 -12.87 -8.97 -0.96
CA ALA A 58 -12.78 -9.22 0.48
C ALA A 58 -11.64 -10.19 0.83
N ALA A 59 -11.44 -11.24 0.02
CA ALA A 59 -10.38 -12.21 0.20
C ALA A 59 -8.99 -11.60 -0.06
N ALA A 60 -8.85 -10.82 -1.13
CA ALA A 60 -7.62 -10.12 -1.46
C ALA A 60 -7.23 -9.10 -0.37
N LEU A 61 -8.20 -8.36 0.17
CA LEU A 61 -7.99 -7.42 1.27
C LEU A 61 -7.51 -8.14 2.53
N GLU A 62 -8.11 -9.27 2.89
CA GLU A 62 -7.72 -10.02 4.08
C GLU A 62 -6.32 -10.62 3.94
N ALA A 63 -6.02 -11.23 2.79
CA ALA A 63 -4.69 -11.75 2.49
C ALA A 63 -3.61 -10.65 2.53
N ALA A 64 -3.89 -9.47 1.96
CA ALA A 64 -2.97 -8.33 2.02
C ALA A 64 -2.74 -7.84 3.46
N LYS A 65 -3.80 -7.78 4.30
CA LYS A 65 -3.66 -7.39 5.72
C LYS A 65 -2.76 -8.35 6.49
N LEU A 66 -2.97 -9.66 6.33
CA LEU A 66 -2.17 -10.68 7.00
C LEU A 66 -0.69 -10.59 6.59
N ARG A 67 -0.42 -10.46 5.29
CA ARG A 67 0.95 -10.30 4.76
C ARG A 67 1.64 -9.05 5.30
N VAL A 68 0.94 -7.92 5.31
CA VAL A 68 1.46 -6.65 5.86
C VAL A 68 1.70 -6.76 7.37
N ALA A 69 0.79 -7.37 8.13
CA ALA A 69 0.97 -7.57 9.56
C ALA A 69 2.20 -8.45 9.86
N ALA A 70 2.37 -9.54 9.12
CA ALA A 70 3.54 -10.41 9.22
C ALA A 70 4.83 -9.64 8.90
N LEU A 71 4.86 -8.89 7.80
CA LEU A 71 6.02 -8.06 7.44
C LEU A 71 6.35 -7.05 8.55
N MET A 72 5.37 -6.27 9.00
CA MET A 72 5.61 -5.17 9.94
C MET A 72 5.89 -5.64 11.37
N SER A 73 5.56 -6.90 11.72
CA SER A 73 5.95 -7.49 13.01
C SER A 73 7.47 -7.55 13.22
N ARG A 74 8.24 -7.61 12.12
CA ARG A 74 9.72 -7.57 12.13
C ARG A 74 10.28 -6.18 12.43
N PHE A 75 9.45 -5.14 12.30
CA PHE A 75 9.85 -3.73 12.37
C PHE A 75 8.96 -2.98 13.37
N PRO A 76 9.10 -3.22 14.69
CA PRO A 76 8.26 -2.59 15.71
C PRO A 76 8.41 -1.06 15.69
N LEU A 77 7.40 -0.35 16.20
CA LEU A 77 7.49 1.10 16.33
C LEU A 77 8.59 1.47 17.34
N PRO A 78 9.38 2.52 17.07
CA PRO A 78 10.44 2.96 17.98
C PRO A 78 9.90 3.64 19.25
N TYR A 79 8.59 3.81 19.37
CA TYR A 79 7.90 4.39 20.51
C TYR A 79 6.64 3.60 20.83
N VAL A 80 6.20 3.70 22.08
CA VAL A 80 4.92 3.18 22.57
C VAL A 80 3.87 4.28 22.39
N LEU A 81 2.69 3.91 21.90
CA LEU A 81 1.54 4.81 21.74
C LEU A 81 0.81 5.00 23.08
#